data_AF-A0A7X7Y000-F1
#
_entry.id   AF-A0A7X7Y000-F1
#
_cell.length_a   1.000
_cell.length_b   1.000
_cell.length_c   1.000
_cell.angle_alpha   90.00
_cell.angle_beta   90.00
_cell.angle_gamma   90.00
#
_symmetry.space_group_name_H-M   'P 1'
#
loop_
_entity.id
_entity.type
_entity.pdbx_description
1 polymer ?
#
loop_
_entity_poly.entity_id
_entity_poly.type
_entity_poly.pdbx_seq_one_letter_code
_entity_poly.pdbx_strand_id
1 'polypeptide(L)'
;HKYRGCYIVAIDGTGVSTYSHKHCEYCLHKKSGSGVVTWSHNVLEAKLLTPTGLSLSIATEWISNEGRANYHVDFPFIGQLQNRHFFL
;
A
#
# COMPACT_ATOMS: atom_id res chain seq x y z
N HIS A 1 13.55 -18.02 -4.95
CA HIS A 1 13.97 -17.78 -3.56
C HIS A 1 12.74 -18.18 -2.79
N LYS A 2 12.80 -19.32 -2.10
CA LYS A 2 11.64 -19.95 -1.48
C LYS A 2 11.99 -20.29 -0.05
N TYR A 3 11.10 -19.98 0.88
CA TYR A 3 11.23 -20.38 2.27
C TYR A 3 10.23 -21.50 2.54
N ARG A 4 10.73 -22.68 2.94
CA ARG A 4 9.93 -23.88 3.18
C ARG A 4 8.99 -24.25 2.02
N GLY A 5 9.43 -24.02 0.79
CA GLY A 5 8.65 -24.30 -0.43
C GLY A 5 7.74 -23.17 -0.91
N CYS A 6 7.54 -22.13 -0.10
CA CYS A 6 6.68 -20.98 -0.44
C CYS A 6 7.49 -19.82 -1.03
N TYR A 7 6.85 -19.01 -1.88
CA TYR A 7 7.42 -17.74 -2.35
C TYR A 7 7.46 -16.72 -1.21
N ILE A 8 8.50 -15.88 -1.20
CA ILE A 8 8.62 -14.81 -0.20
C ILE A 8 8.01 -13.53 -0.77
N VAL A 9 7.07 -12.98 -0.02
CA VAL A 9 6.40 -11.71 -0.32
C VAL A 9 6.73 -10.73 0.80
N ALA A 10 7.21 -9.54 0.43
CA ALA A 10 7.36 -8.41 1.34
C ALA A 10 6.08 -7.56 1.31
N ILE A 11 5.65 -7.11 2.49
CA ILE A 11 4.53 -6.17 2.64
C ILE A 11 5.13 -4.83 3.07
N ASP A 12 4.90 -3.79 2.30
CA ASP A 12 5.50 -2.47 2.47
C ASP A 12 4.42 -1.37 2.43
N GLY A 13 4.26 -0.64 3.53
CA GLY A 13 3.31 0.48 3.65
C GLY A 13 3.88 1.84 3.28
N THR A 14 5.11 1.89 2.75
CA THR A 14 5.78 3.14 2.35
C THR A 14 5.63 3.47 0.86
N GLY A 15 4.89 2.65 0.10
CA GLY A 15 4.63 2.91 -1.31
C GLY A 15 3.87 4.23 -1.52
N VAL A 16 4.13 4.90 -2.65
CA VAL A 16 3.48 6.17 -2.99
C VAL A 16 2.90 6.11 -4.40
N SER A 17 1.59 6.34 -4.52
CA SER A 17 0.92 6.60 -5.81
C SER A 17 0.85 8.11 -6.05
N THR A 18 1.15 8.56 -7.28
CA THR A 18 1.31 9.98 -7.61
C THR A 18 0.42 10.40 -8.79
N TYR A 19 -0.18 11.58 -8.69
CA TYR A 19 -1.14 12.13 -9.64
C TYR A 19 -0.86 13.61 -9.93
N SER A 20 -1.19 14.05 -11.15
CA SER A 20 -1.14 15.47 -11.58
C SER A 20 -2.41 16.25 -11.25
N HIS A 21 -3.40 15.59 -10.64
CA HIS A 21 -4.70 16.15 -10.26
C HIS A 21 -5.12 15.62 -8.89
N LYS A 22 -6.10 16.27 -8.25
CA LYS A 22 -6.66 15.81 -6.98
C LYS A 22 -7.40 14.49 -7.19
N HIS A 23 -6.87 13.40 -6.61
CA HIS A 23 -7.49 12.07 -6.67
C HIS A 23 -8.54 11.88 -5.56
N CYS A 24 -8.22 12.23 -4.31
CA CYS A 24 -9.18 12.21 -3.19
C CYS A 24 -8.90 13.34 -2.17
N GLU A 25 -9.79 13.52 -1.20
CA GLU A 25 -9.67 14.54 -0.14
C GLU A 25 -8.48 14.32 0.79
N TYR A 26 -8.04 13.08 0.94
CA TYR A 26 -6.99 12.69 1.88
C TYR A 26 -5.59 12.60 1.25
N CYS A 27 -5.47 12.86 -0.06
CA CYS A 27 -4.19 12.88 -0.74
C CYS A 27 -3.33 14.03 -0.22
N LEU A 28 -2.04 13.76 -0.01
CA LEU A 28 -1.06 14.80 0.23
C LEU A 28 -0.85 15.57 -1.08
N HIS A 29 -0.64 16.88 -0.99
CA HIS A 29 -0.29 17.70 -2.15
C HIS A 29 0.95 18.53 -1.85
N LYS A 30 1.83 18.63 -2.83
CA LYS A 30 3.04 19.43 -2.75
C LYS A 30 3.13 20.33 -3.98
N LYS A 31 3.31 21.62 -3.75
CA LYS A 31 3.60 22.59 -4.81
C LYS A 31 5.12 22.75 -4.93
N SER A 32 5.66 22.54 -6.12
CA SER A 32 7.07 22.78 -6.42
C SER A 32 7.36 24.29 -6.50
N GLY A 33 8.65 24.68 -6.42
CA GLY A 33 9.06 26.06 -6.66
C GLY A 33 8.73 26.57 -8.07
N SER A 34 8.55 25.67 -9.05
CA SER A 34 8.09 25.98 -10.41
C SER A 34 6.56 26.10 -10.54
N GLY A 35 5.81 25.92 -9.45
CA GLY A 35 4.36 26.07 -9.42
C GLY A 35 3.56 24.81 -9.76
N VAL A 36 4.22 23.70 -10.11
CA VAL A 36 3.56 22.40 -10.38
C VAL A 36 3.04 21.80 -9.07
N VAL A 37 1.79 21.37 -9.07
CA VAL A 37 1.18 20.68 -7.92
C VAL A 37 1.17 19.19 -8.19
N THR A 38 1.79 18.43 -7.29
CA THR A 38 1.79 16.97 -7.30
C THR A 38 0.95 16.46 -6.14
N TRP A 39 0.02 15.55 -6.44
CA TRP A 39 -0.80 14.86 -5.45
C TRP A 39 -0.25 13.46 -5.23
N SER A 40 -0.14 13.02 -3.98
CA SER A 40 0.40 11.72 -3.63
C SER A 40 -0.39 11.04 -2.51
N HIS A 41 -0.52 9.72 -2.58
CA HIS A 41 -1.23 8.90 -1.60
C HIS A 41 -0.36 7.73 -1.18
N ASN A 42 -0.35 7.37 0.11
CA ASN A 42 0.40 6.23 0.62
C ASN A 42 -0.34 4.92 0.36
N VAL A 43 0.42 3.88 0.02
CA VAL A 43 -0.14 2.62 -0.45
C VAL A 43 0.56 1.45 0.22
N LEU A 44 -0.21 0.40 0.49
CA LEU A 44 0.30 -0.88 0.95
C LEU A 44 0.61 -1.74 -0.27
N GLU A 45 1.86 -2.15 -0.42
CA GLU A 45 2.32 -2.97 -1.54
C GLU A 45 2.71 -4.37 -1.07
N ALA A 46 2.27 -5.37 -1.82
CA ALA A 46 2.80 -6.72 -1.76
C ALA A 46 3.82 -6.90 -2.89
N LYS A 47 5.05 -7.29 -2.55
CA LYS A 47 6.16 -7.44 -3.49
C LYS A 47 6.75 -8.84 -3.44
N LEU A 48 6.78 -9.52 -4.58
CA LEU A 48 7.45 -10.81 -4.74
C LEU A 48 8.96 -10.60 -4.84
N LEU A 49 9.71 -11.30 -3.98
CA LEU A 49 11.17 -11.21 -3.96
C LEU A 49 11.82 -12.39 -4.70
N THR A 50 12.70 -12.11 -5.67
CA THR A 50 13.46 -13.13 -6.41
C THR A 50 14.85 -13.37 -5.79
N PRO A 51 15.51 -14.53 -6.06
CA PRO A 51 16.89 -14.75 -5.63
C PRO A 51 17.89 -13.72 -6.17
N THR A 52 17.58 -13.12 -7.31
CA THR A 52 18.45 -12.16 -7.99
C THR A 52 18.34 -10.75 -7.40
N GLY A 53 17.57 -10.57 -6.33
CA GLY A 53 17.34 -9.28 -5.69
C GLY A 53 16.28 -8.41 -6.38
N LEU A 54 15.54 -8.95 -7.35
CA LEU A 54 14.41 -8.25 -7.95
C LEU A 54 13.22 -8.27 -7.01
N SER A 55 12.52 -7.13 -6.95
CA SER A 55 11.27 -6.95 -6.24
C SER A 55 10.18 -6.56 -7.23
N LEU A 56 9.13 -7.37 -7.34
CA LEU A 56 8.03 -7.16 -8.27
C LEU A 56 6.73 -6.93 -7.50
N SER A 57 6.09 -5.78 -7.69
CA SER A 57 4.77 -5.52 -7.10
C SER A 57 3.73 -6.46 -7.71
N ILE A 58 3.00 -7.17 -6.84
CA ILE A 58 1.96 -8.15 -7.23
C ILE A 58 0.56 -7.76 -6.75
N ALA A 59 0.46 -6.87 -5.75
CA ALA A 59 -0.79 -6.29 -5.30
C ALA A 59 -0.54 -4.95 -4.61
N THR A 60 -1.53 -4.07 -4.67
CA THR A 60 -1.47 -2.72 -4.09
C THR A 60 -2.83 -2.34 -3.51
N GLU A 61 -2.84 -1.75 -2.32
CA GLU A 61 -4.05 -1.26 -1.64
C GLU A 61 -3.82 0.17 -1.11
N TRP A 62 -4.87 1.00 -1.11
CA TRP A 62 -4.74 2.39 -0.66
C TRP A 62 -4.81 2.48 0.88
N ILE A 63 -3.86 3.20 1.49
CA ILE A 63 -3.88 3.45 2.93
C ILE A 63 -4.61 4.77 3.17
N SER A 64 -5.82 4.73 3.70
CA SER A 64 -6.58 5.92 4.08
C SER A 64 -6.96 5.90 5.56
N ASN A 65 -7.05 7.07 6.18
CA ASN A 65 -7.46 7.24 7.59
C ASN A 65 -8.85 7.89 7.66
N GLU A 66 -9.77 7.41 6.83
CA GLU A 66 -11.16 7.84 6.80
C GLU A 66 -11.96 6.99 7.81
N GLY A 67 -12.63 7.66 8.75
CA GLY A 67 -13.36 6.99 9.84
C GLY A 67 -12.50 6.75 11.08
N ARG A 68 -12.31 7.81 11.87
CA ARG A 68 -11.68 7.76 13.20
C ARG A 68 -12.63 7.10 14.22
N ALA A 69 -12.93 5.82 14.03
CA ALA A 69 -13.72 5.02 14.98
C ALA A 69 -12.84 3.86 15.47
N ASN A 70 -12.18 4.09 16.61
CA ASN A 70 -11.62 3.09 17.52
C ASN A 70 -11.12 1.78 16.89
N TYR A 71 -9.83 1.74 16.52
CA TYR A 71 -9.15 0.49 16.21
C TYR A 71 -8.95 -0.31 17.51
N HIS A 72 -9.90 -1.17 17.87
CA HIS A 72 -9.66 -2.24 18.83
C HIS A 72 -8.69 -3.24 18.18
N VAL A 73 -7.41 -3.15 18.57
CA VAL A 73 -6.35 -4.08 18.13
C VAL A 73 -6.42 -5.37 18.94
N ASP A 74 -7.51 -6.12 18.79
CA ASP A 74 -7.60 -7.49 19.29
C ASP A 74 -6.96 -8.44 18.26
N PHE A 75 -5.64 -8.54 18.31
CA PHE A 75 -4.91 -9.54 17.52
C PHE A 75 -4.86 -10.86 18.28
N PRO A 76 -5.22 -11.95 17.60
CA PRO A 76 -4.23 -13.01 17.55
C PRO A 76 -3.81 -13.38 16.12
N PHE A 77 -4.68 -13.22 15.12
CA PHE A 77 -4.38 -13.69 13.75
C PHE A 77 -5.52 -13.18 12.83
N ILE A 78 -5.24 -12.37 11.80
CA ILE A 78 -6.18 -12.15 10.67
C ILE A 78 -7.55 -11.53 11.08
N GLY A 79 -7.58 -10.23 11.43
CA GLY A 79 -8.83 -9.47 11.51
C GLY A 79 -9.07 -8.69 10.22
N GLN A 80 -9.80 -9.27 9.27
CA GLN A 80 -10.48 -8.58 8.15
C GLN A 80 -9.56 -7.81 7.18
N LEU A 81 -9.15 -8.36 6.02
CA LEU A 81 -10.05 -8.47 4.85
C LEU A 81 -11.18 -7.42 4.91
N GLN A 82 -10.87 -6.12 4.94
CA GLN A 82 -11.91 -5.09 4.86
C GLN A 82 -12.46 -5.04 3.42
N ASN A 83 -13.32 -6.00 3.10
CA ASN A 83 -14.38 -5.90 2.11
C ASN A 83 -14.02 -5.75 0.62
N ARG A 84 -12.98 -6.41 0.09
CA ARG A 84 -13.02 -6.95 -1.29
C ARG A 84 -12.24 -8.27 -1.38
N HIS A 85 -12.90 -9.28 -1.95
CA HIS A 85 -12.29 -10.56 -2.31
C HIS A 85 -11.03 -10.33 -3.15
N PHE A 86 -9.90 -10.87 -2.72
CA PHE A 86 -8.79 -11.24 -3.59
C PHE A 86 -8.42 -12.68 -3.29
N PHE A 87 -8.95 -13.57 -4.13
CA PHE A 87 -8.38 -14.89 -4.34
C PHE A 87 -7.22 -14.75 -5.32
N LEU A 88 -6.02 -15.11 -4.88
CA LEU A 88 -4.96 -15.69 -5.71
C LEU A 88 -4.30 -16.81 -4.91
#